data_AF-A0A510IRK0-F1
#
_entry.id   AF-A0A510IRK0-F1
#
_cell.length_a   1.000
_cell.length_b   1.000
_cell.length_c   1.000
_cell.angle_alpha   90.00
_cell.angle_beta   90.00
_cell.angle_gamma   90.00
#
_symmetry.space_group_name_H-M   'P 1'
#
loop_
_entity.id
_entity.type
_entity.pdbx_description
1 polymer ?
#
loop_
_entity_poly.entity_id
_entity_poly.type
_entity_poly.pdbx_seq_one_letter_code
_entity_poly.pdbx_strand_id
1 'polypeptide(L)'
;MAILPANALNQLQTNTSNFLKTFPIRIYGDPGASAVTQYCIGNGGNSYRPGTVLGTHNMHTTESFQIRGNAFYLATNPHLFFTHSIHMDVGAANLGFYRLPSATGPSMMVTGQLSACSFVIRPVVGSTALDVAHVQPAAVNGDTLRNNLAATYGTAFVYGTSNQRGFYNGANRTVSVIGIRTGTNWKIYAQKHDRTTGDYRILSVYEIYPTHHKL
;
A
#
# COMPACT_ATOMS: atom_id res chain seq x y z
N MET A 1 17.70 -18.86 -5.79
CA MET A 1 17.23 -19.41 -4.50
C MET A 1 16.22 -18.42 -3.94
N ALA A 2 15.04 -18.88 -3.53
CA ALA A 2 13.99 -17.98 -3.11
C ALA A 2 14.27 -17.32 -1.77
N ILE A 3 13.95 -16.02 -1.66
CA ILE A 3 14.10 -15.29 -0.42
C ILE A 3 13.06 -15.81 0.57
N LEU A 4 13.51 -16.24 1.75
CA LEU A 4 12.64 -16.66 2.84
C LEU A 4 11.74 -15.50 3.27
N PRO A 5 10.44 -15.71 3.56
CA PRO A 5 9.53 -14.62 3.91
C PRO A 5 9.95 -13.78 5.13
N ALA A 6 10.64 -14.37 6.11
CA ALA A 6 11.22 -13.62 7.23
C ALA A 6 12.31 -12.63 6.77
N ASN A 7 13.18 -13.04 5.85
CA ASN A 7 14.22 -12.18 5.28
C ASN A 7 13.59 -11.09 4.40
N ALA A 8 12.53 -11.42 3.67
CA ALA A 8 11.77 -10.45 2.88
C ALA A 8 11.12 -9.38 3.77
N LEU A 9 10.51 -9.77 4.91
CA LEU A 9 9.97 -8.81 5.87
C LEU A 9 11.05 -7.89 6.42
N ASN A 10 12.19 -8.45 6.82
CA ASN A 10 13.31 -7.67 7.33
C ASN A 10 13.81 -6.65 6.28
N GLN A 11 13.98 -7.07 5.02
CA GLN A 11 14.37 -6.16 3.94
C GLN A 11 13.30 -5.09 3.67
N LEU A 12 12.01 -5.45 3.72
CA LEU A 12 10.92 -4.51 3.56
C LEU A 12 10.92 -3.45 4.67
N GLN A 13 11.31 -3.81 5.90
CA GLN A 13 11.37 -2.88 7.03
C GLN A 13 12.65 -2.03 7.05
N THR A 14 13.79 -2.60 6.68
CA THR A 14 15.11 -1.93 6.79
C THR A 14 15.57 -1.24 5.51
N ASN A 15 15.07 -1.68 4.34
CA ASN A 15 15.38 -1.09 3.04
C ASN A 15 14.13 -1.08 2.12
N THR A 16 13.06 -0.47 2.62
CA THR A 16 11.73 -0.48 1.99
C THR A 16 11.75 -0.04 0.53
N SER A 17 12.46 1.05 0.22
CA SER A 17 12.54 1.60 -1.15
C SER A 17 13.12 0.58 -2.13
N ASN A 18 14.27 -0.01 -1.80
CA ASN A 18 14.90 -0.99 -2.68
C ASN A 18 14.06 -2.27 -2.78
N PHE A 19 13.49 -2.72 -1.67
CA PHE A 19 12.62 -3.88 -1.64
C PHE A 19 11.42 -3.69 -2.58
N LEU A 20 10.69 -2.57 -2.47
CA LEU A 20 9.52 -2.29 -3.30
C LEU A 20 9.89 -2.03 -4.77
N LYS A 21 11.12 -1.59 -5.09
CA LYS A 21 11.55 -1.52 -6.50
C LYS A 21 11.85 -2.89 -7.10
N THR A 22 12.13 -3.87 -6.25
CA THR A 22 12.64 -5.18 -6.67
C THR A 22 11.55 -6.26 -6.65
N PHE A 23 10.70 -6.24 -5.64
CA PHE A 23 9.74 -7.32 -5.37
C PHE A 23 8.30 -6.77 -5.36
N PRO A 24 7.45 -7.26 -6.28
CA PRO A 24 6.03 -6.95 -6.26
C PRO A 24 5.40 -7.49 -4.98
N ILE A 25 4.63 -6.66 -4.29
CA ILE A 25 3.85 -7.01 -3.12
C ILE A 25 2.36 -6.94 -3.43
N ARG A 26 1.63 -7.99 -3.04
CA ARG A 26 0.17 -8.02 -3.11
C ARG A 26 -0.40 -8.03 -1.70
N ILE A 27 -1.11 -6.97 -1.34
CA ILE A 27 -1.70 -6.83 -0.01
C ILE A 27 -3.19 -7.12 -0.08
N TYR A 28 -3.63 -8.09 0.70
CA TYR A 28 -5.05 -8.41 0.87
C TYR A 28 -5.56 -7.71 2.13
N GLY A 29 -6.68 -7.01 2.01
CA GLY A 29 -7.32 -6.35 3.15
C GLY A 29 -7.86 -7.36 4.15
N ASP A 30 -8.00 -6.92 5.39
CA ASP A 30 -8.73 -7.63 6.44
C ASP A 30 -10.19 -7.12 6.43
N PRO A 31 -11.22 -7.98 6.42
CA PRO A 31 -12.61 -7.54 6.55
C PRO A 31 -12.92 -6.87 7.89
N GLY A 32 -12.09 -7.05 8.92
CA GLY A 32 -12.24 -6.41 10.22
C GLY A 32 -12.08 -4.88 10.19
N ALA A 33 -12.48 -4.24 11.28
CA ALA A 33 -12.27 -2.80 11.49
C ALA A 33 -10.77 -2.47 11.59
N SER A 34 -10.41 -1.21 11.31
CA SER A 34 -9.03 -0.74 11.41
C SER A 34 -8.47 -0.96 12.81
N ALA A 35 -7.40 -1.76 12.92
CA ALA A 35 -6.83 -2.16 14.20
C ALA A 35 -5.40 -2.69 14.04
N VAL A 36 -4.71 -2.87 15.17
CA VAL A 36 -3.52 -3.72 15.19
C VAL A 36 -3.98 -5.17 15.10
N THR A 37 -3.51 -5.88 14.07
CA THR A 37 -3.86 -7.28 13.83
C THR A 37 -2.66 -8.05 13.29
N GLN A 38 -2.74 -9.37 13.34
CA GLN A 38 -1.69 -10.24 12.84
C GLN A 38 -1.88 -10.50 11.34
N TYR A 39 -0.80 -10.31 10.60
CA TYR A 39 -0.68 -10.61 9.19
C TYR A 39 0.43 -11.62 8.97
N CYS A 40 0.46 -12.20 7.78
CA CYS A 40 1.57 -12.99 7.31
C CYS A 40 2.09 -12.47 5.97
N ILE A 41 3.39 -12.63 5.73
CA ILE A 41 4.03 -12.46 4.43
C ILE A 41 4.45 -13.83 3.92
N GLY A 42 4.19 -14.11 2.64
CA GLY A 42 4.57 -15.36 1.99
C GLY A 42 5.03 -15.13 0.55
N ASN A 43 5.72 -16.10 -0.03
CA ASN A 43 6.12 -16.04 -1.44
C ASN A 43 4.88 -16.07 -2.35
N GLY A 44 4.85 -15.20 -3.34
CA GLY A 44 3.78 -15.06 -4.33
C GLY A 44 4.08 -15.71 -5.69
N GLY A 45 5.28 -16.29 -5.84
CA GLY A 45 5.77 -16.86 -7.11
C GLY A 45 6.47 -15.82 -8.00
N ASN A 46 6.65 -16.16 -9.27
CA ASN A 46 7.33 -15.33 -10.25
C ASN A 46 6.49 -14.11 -10.66
N SER A 47 7.15 -12.99 -10.85
CA SER A 47 6.57 -11.75 -11.36
C SER A 47 7.64 -10.90 -12.06
N TYR A 48 7.38 -9.62 -12.29
CA TYR A 48 8.22 -8.75 -13.11
C TYR A 48 8.42 -7.37 -12.48
N ARG A 49 9.63 -6.84 -12.66
CA ARG A 49 10.00 -5.47 -12.28
C ARG A 49 10.62 -4.69 -13.46
N PRO A 50 10.54 -3.35 -13.45
CA PRO A 50 11.25 -2.51 -14.42
C PRO A 50 12.76 -2.69 -14.34
N GLY A 51 13.44 -2.60 -15.48
CA GLY A 51 14.88 -2.45 -15.56
C GLY A 51 15.35 -1.04 -15.21
N THR A 52 16.65 -0.88 -14.97
CA THR A 52 17.25 0.40 -14.53
C THR A 52 17.41 1.42 -15.65
N VAL A 53 17.49 0.99 -16.92
CA VAL A 53 17.78 1.87 -18.07
C VAL A 53 16.53 2.24 -18.87
N LEU A 54 15.67 1.26 -19.19
CA LEU A 54 14.50 1.46 -20.07
C LEU A 54 13.16 1.45 -19.32
N GLY A 55 13.19 1.42 -17.99
CA GLY A 55 11.99 1.39 -17.16
C GLY A 55 11.09 0.21 -17.51
N THR A 56 9.81 0.47 -17.78
CA THR A 56 8.83 -0.57 -18.12
C THR A 56 8.98 -1.14 -19.53
N HIS A 57 9.86 -0.58 -20.37
CA HIS A 57 10.14 -1.13 -21.70
C HIS A 57 11.11 -2.33 -21.65
N ASN A 58 11.80 -2.54 -20.53
CA ASN A 58 12.60 -3.74 -20.29
C ASN A 58 12.27 -4.29 -18.90
N MET A 59 11.68 -5.48 -18.85
CA MET A 59 11.21 -6.09 -17.61
C MET A 59 12.11 -7.27 -17.23
N HIS A 60 12.47 -7.37 -15.95
CA HIS A 60 13.19 -8.51 -15.41
C HIS A 60 12.26 -9.41 -14.62
N THR A 61 12.47 -10.72 -14.71
CA THR A 61 11.84 -11.67 -13.82
C THR A 61 12.33 -11.46 -12.38
N THR A 62 11.42 -11.62 -11.44
CA THR A 62 11.69 -11.45 -10.01
C THR A 62 10.69 -12.29 -9.22
N GLU A 63 10.96 -12.44 -7.93
CA GLU A 63 10.01 -13.05 -7.00
C GLU A 63 9.00 -12.00 -6.54
N SER A 64 7.84 -12.45 -6.10
CA SER A 64 6.80 -11.60 -5.51
C SER A 64 6.42 -12.07 -4.12
N PHE A 65 5.73 -11.22 -3.36
CA PHE A 65 5.25 -11.53 -2.02
C PHE A 65 3.77 -11.19 -1.88
N GLN A 66 3.09 -11.96 -1.04
CA GLN A 66 1.71 -11.70 -0.66
C GLN A 66 1.66 -11.40 0.83
N ILE A 67 0.90 -10.39 1.20
CA ILE A 67 0.65 -9.98 2.59
C ILE A 67 -0.86 -10.17 2.85
N ARG A 68 -1.21 -10.98 3.85
CA ARG A 68 -2.60 -11.35 4.14
C ARG A 68 -2.85 -11.39 5.65
N GLY A 69 -4.10 -11.16 6.07
CA GLY A 69 -4.50 -11.40 7.46
C GLY A 69 -4.28 -12.86 7.87
N ASN A 70 -4.02 -13.09 9.16
CA ASN A 70 -3.63 -14.39 9.73
C ASN A 70 -4.54 -15.57 9.34
N ALA A 71 -5.84 -15.33 9.11
CA ALA A 71 -6.80 -16.36 8.75
C ALA A 71 -6.53 -17.05 7.39
N PHE A 72 -5.61 -16.54 6.56
CA PHE A 72 -5.26 -17.11 5.25
C PHE A 72 -3.90 -17.83 5.22
N TYR A 73 -3.52 -18.48 6.31
CA TYR A 73 -2.24 -19.19 6.57
C TYR A 73 -1.86 -20.33 5.59
N LEU A 74 -2.57 -20.52 4.49
CA LEU A 74 -2.39 -21.65 3.55
C LEU A 74 -1.16 -21.52 2.63
N ALA A 75 -0.34 -20.49 2.79
CA ALA A 75 0.93 -20.39 2.07
C ALA A 75 1.97 -21.32 2.71
N THR A 76 2.90 -21.88 1.92
CA THR A 76 4.02 -22.66 2.45
C THR A 76 5.01 -21.73 3.17
N ASN A 77 5.29 -21.98 4.45
CA ASN A 77 6.26 -21.24 5.28
C ASN A 77 6.06 -19.72 5.33
N PRO A 78 4.86 -19.20 5.66
CA PRO A 78 4.66 -17.77 5.77
C PRO A 78 5.34 -17.26 7.06
N HIS A 79 5.70 -15.98 7.08
CA HIS A 79 6.23 -15.34 8.27
C HIS A 79 5.19 -14.39 8.87
N LEU A 80 4.89 -14.58 10.16
CA LEU A 80 3.92 -13.81 10.92
C LEU A 80 4.49 -12.49 11.42
N PHE A 81 3.68 -11.44 11.41
CA PHE A 81 4.00 -10.15 12.01
C PHE A 81 2.73 -9.38 12.41
N PHE A 82 2.85 -8.47 13.37
CA PHE A 82 1.79 -7.53 13.67
C PHE A 82 1.91 -6.27 12.83
N THR A 83 0.78 -5.69 12.44
CA THR A 83 0.70 -4.47 11.65
C THR A 83 -0.56 -3.69 12.00
N HIS A 84 -0.54 -2.38 11.76
CA HIS A 84 -1.76 -1.59 11.67
C HIS A 84 -2.48 -1.95 10.35
N SER A 85 -3.65 -2.57 10.43
CA SER A 85 -4.49 -2.84 9.27
C SER A 85 -5.50 -1.72 9.11
N ILE A 86 -5.57 -1.14 7.92
CA ILE A 86 -6.54 -0.08 7.59
C ILE A 86 -7.68 -0.70 6.79
N HIS A 87 -8.87 -0.68 7.40
CA HIS A 87 -10.12 -1.09 6.79
C HIS A 87 -10.47 -0.20 5.60
N MET A 88 -11.21 -0.77 4.65
CA MET A 88 -11.69 -0.07 3.47
C MET A 88 -13.14 0.37 3.68
N ASP A 89 -13.34 1.64 4.01
CA ASP A 89 -14.67 2.23 4.19
C ASP A 89 -15.39 2.42 2.86
N VAL A 90 -16.72 2.38 2.89
CA VAL A 90 -17.56 2.54 1.69
C VAL A 90 -18.08 3.97 1.60
N GLY A 91 -17.57 4.71 0.62
CA GLY A 91 -17.97 6.09 0.33
C GLY A 91 -17.37 7.12 1.29
N ALA A 92 -17.28 8.37 0.82
CA ALA A 92 -16.66 9.45 1.60
C ALA A 92 -17.42 9.81 2.88
N ALA A 93 -18.73 9.58 2.93
CA ALA A 93 -19.56 9.92 4.09
C ALA A 93 -19.28 9.05 5.33
N ASN A 94 -18.74 7.84 5.14
CA ASN A 94 -18.45 6.88 6.20
C ASN A 94 -16.95 6.81 6.53
N LEU A 95 -16.17 7.81 6.13
CA LEU A 95 -14.72 7.78 6.27
C LEU A 95 -14.31 7.79 7.75
N GLY A 96 -13.74 6.67 8.19
CA GLY A 96 -13.13 6.50 9.51
C GLY A 96 -11.62 6.66 9.42
N PHE A 97 -11.08 7.75 9.99
CA PHE A 97 -9.64 7.87 10.13
C PHE A 97 -9.11 6.92 11.21
N TYR A 98 -8.08 6.18 10.86
CA TYR A 98 -7.29 5.39 11.81
C TYR A 98 -5.98 6.12 12.15
N ARG A 99 -5.71 6.28 13.44
CA ARG A 99 -4.49 6.92 13.94
C ARG A 99 -3.32 5.93 13.94
N LEU A 100 -2.32 6.21 13.11
CA LEU A 100 -0.98 5.64 13.22
C LEU A 100 -0.19 6.38 14.31
N PRO A 101 0.12 5.74 15.44
CA PRO A 101 0.81 6.40 16.55
C PRO A 101 2.26 6.73 16.19
N SER A 102 2.81 7.75 16.84
CA SER A 102 4.19 8.18 16.61
C SER A 102 5.23 7.21 17.18
N ALA A 103 4.97 6.50 18.29
CA ALA A 103 6.03 5.72 18.96
C ALA A 103 5.64 4.32 19.45
N THR A 104 4.35 3.99 19.53
CA THR A 104 3.86 2.73 20.11
C THR A 104 3.32 1.76 19.04
N GLY A 105 3.15 0.49 19.41
CA GLY A 105 2.59 -0.52 18.50
C GLY A 105 3.52 -0.91 17.34
N PRO A 106 3.00 -1.66 16.36
CA PRO A 106 3.76 -2.12 15.21
C PRO A 106 4.40 -0.99 14.39
N SER A 107 5.56 -1.27 13.79
CA SER A 107 6.24 -0.35 12.88
C SER A 107 5.75 -0.44 11.43
N MET A 108 4.66 -1.18 11.18
CA MET A 108 4.11 -1.39 9.86
C MET A 108 2.63 -1.03 9.81
N MET A 109 2.21 -0.53 8.65
CA MET A 109 0.82 -0.32 8.29
C MET A 109 0.56 -0.94 6.92
N VAL A 110 -0.58 -1.60 6.76
CA VAL A 110 -1.02 -2.19 5.51
C VAL A 110 -2.48 -1.87 5.26
N THR A 111 -2.88 -1.86 4.00
CA THR A 111 -4.29 -1.83 3.61
C THR A 111 -4.51 -2.70 2.38
N GLY A 112 -5.74 -3.15 2.17
CA GLY A 112 -6.10 -3.89 0.96
C GLY A 112 -5.75 -3.10 -0.30
N GLN A 113 -5.50 -3.80 -1.39
CA GLN A 113 -5.16 -3.16 -2.65
C GLN A 113 -6.20 -2.17 -3.14
N LEU A 114 -5.72 -1.01 -3.57
CA LEU A 114 -6.54 0.01 -4.17
C LEU A 114 -6.85 -0.36 -5.62
N SER A 115 -8.13 -0.53 -5.90
CA SER A 115 -8.71 -0.66 -7.25
C SER A 115 -9.87 0.32 -7.35
N ALA A 116 -9.64 1.47 -7.99
CA ALA A 116 -10.55 2.63 -8.01
C ALA A 116 -10.83 3.31 -6.65
N CYS A 117 -10.21 2.83 -5.57
CA CYS A 117 -10.27 3.39 -4.23
C CYS A 117 -9.33 4.61 -4.05
N SER A 118 -9.53 5.34 -2.95
CA SER A 118 -8.68 6.44 -2.51
C SER A 118 -8.04 6.13 -1.17
N PHE A 119 -6.79 6.57 -0.98
CA PHE A 119 -6.08 6.56 0.29
C PHE A 119 -5.84 8.00 0.74
N VAL A 120 -6.18 8.30 1.99
CA VAL A 120 -6.07 9.64 2.57
C VAL A 120 -5.02 9.60 3.67
N ILE A 121 -4.13 10.58 3.69
CA ILE A 121 -3.12 10.79 4.74
C ILE A 121 -3.31 12.19 5.29
N ARG A 122 -3.57 12.31 6.60
CA ARG A 122 -3.72 13.58 7.30
C ARG A 122 -2.70 13.64 8.44
N PRO A 123 -1.65 14.47 8.34
CA PRO A 123 -0.72 14.70 9.44
C PRO A 123 -1.45 15.22 10.68
N VAL A 124 -1.04 14.74 11.85
CA VAL A 124 -1.59 15.20 13.12
C VAL A 124 -0.82 16.44 13.57
N VAL A 125 -1.51 17.56 13.80
CA VAL A 125 -0.88 18.81 14.22
C VAL A 125 -0.10 18.61 15.52
N GLY A 126 1.16 19.04 15.54
CA GLY A 126 2.04 18.93 16.70
C GLY A 126 2.56 17.51 16.97
N SER A 127 2.42 16.57 16.03
CA SER A 127 2.85 15.18 16.20
C SER A 127 3.42 14.60 14.90
N THR A 128 4.25 13.56 14.99
CA THR A 128 4.66 12.73 13.84
C THR A 128 3.67 11.59 13.56
N ALA A 129 2.59 11.51 14.34
CA ALA A 129 1.49 10.59 14.08
C ALA A 129 0.71 10.99 12.82
N LEU A 130 0.07 10.01 12.18
CA LEU A 130 -0.73 10.21 10.98
C LEU A 130 -2.14 9.68 11.21
N ASP A 131 -3.14 10.41 10.74
CA ASP A 131 -4.47 9.85 10.48
C ASP A 131 -4.51 9.34 9.04
N VAL A 132 -4.90 8.08 8.84
CA VAL A 132 -5.01 7.47 7.51
C VAL A 132 -6.37 6.84 7.29
N ALA A 133 -6.82 6.80 6.04
CA ALA A 133 -8.06 6.13 5.66
C ALA A 133 -7.94 5.51 4.26
N HIS A 134 -8.60 4.37 4.05
CA HIS A 134 -8.79 3.76 2.74
C HIS A 134 -10.29 3.73 2.44
N VAL A 135 -10.68 4.31 1.31
CA VAL A 135 -12.08 4.52 0.96
C VAL A 135 -12.35 3.98 -0.43
N GLN A 136 -13.32 3.09 -0.55
CA GLN A 136 -13.84 2.68 -1.85
C GLN A 136 -14.96 3.62 -2.32
N PRO A 137 -15.15 3.78 -3.64
CA PRO A 137 -16.26 4.59 -4.15
C PRO A 137 -17.62 3.99 -3.80
N ALA A 138 -18.60 4.84 -3.51
CA ALA A 138 -19.98 4.45 -3.26
C ALA A 138 -20.88 5.23 -4.23
N ALA A 139 -21.50 4.53 -5.19
CA ALA A 139 -22.34 5.10 -6.24
C ALA A 139 -21.69 6.22 -7.11
N VAL A 140 -20.39 6.46 -6.96
CA VAL A 140 -19.58 7.37 -7.76
C VAL A 140 -18.38 6.63 -8.31
N ASN A 141 -17.76 7.15 -9.37
CA ASN A 141 -16.47 6.62 -9.83
C ASN A 141 -15.34 7.11 -8.90
N GLY A 142 -14.17 6.49 -9.00
CA GLY A 142 -13.05 6.83 -8.12
C GLY A 142 -12.41 8.20 -8.36
N ASP A 143 -12.56 8.79 -9.56
CA ASP A 143 -12.12 10.17 -9.85
C ASP A 143 -12.98 11.17 -9.06
N THR A 144 -14.30 11.00 -9.11
CA THR A 144 -15.26 11.78 -8.32
C THR A 144 -15.01 11.59 -6.82
N LEU A 145 -14.80 10.35 -6.34
CA LEU A 145 -14.46 10.11 -4.94
C LEU A 145 -13.22 10.89 -4.51
N ARG A 146 -12.12 10.78 -5.26
CA ARG A 146 -10.86 11.47 -4.97
C ARG A 146 -11.08 12.98 -4.88
N ASN A 147 -11.78 13.57 -5.85
CA ASN A 147 -12.02 15.01 -5.89
C ASN A 147 -12.90 15.46 -4.71
N ASN A 148 -13.92 14.70 -4.33
CA ASN A 148 -14.75 14.98 -3.16
C ASN A 148 -13.91 14.95 -1.88
N LEU A 149 -13.09 13.91 -1.67
CA LEU A 149 -12.21 13.81 -0.51
C LEU A 149 -11.20 14.95 -0.43
N ALA A 150 -10.62 15.36 -1.57
CA ALA A 150 -9.67 16.47 -1.62
C ALA A 150 -10.35 17.81 -1.28
N ALA A 151 -11.61 18.01 -1.71
CA ALA A 151 -12.39 19.20 -1.37
C ALA A 151 -12.80 19.21 0.11
N THR A 152 -13.19 18.06 0.68
CA THR A 152 -13.61 17.94 2.08
C THR A 152 -12.44 18.05 3.06
N TYR A 153 -11.29 17.46 2.73
CA TYR A 153 -10.13 17.38 3.62
C TYR A 153 -8.94 18.14 3.02
N GLY A 154 -9.09 19.45 2.80
CA GLY A 154 -8.12 20.27 2.06
C GLY A 154 -6.68 20.31 2.60
N THR A 155 -6.45 19.91 3.86
CA THR A 155 -5.10 19.77 4.45
C THR A 155 -4.55 18.34 4.40
N ALA A 156 -5.35 17.37 3.96
CA ALA A 156 -4.95 15.98 3.80
C ALA A 156 -4.41 15.72 2.39
N PHE A 157 -3.51 14.74 2.29
CA PHE A 157 -3.04 14.21 1.02
C PHE A 157 -3.97 13.10 0.56
N VAL A 158 -4.61 13.29 -0.60
CA VAL A 158 -5.58 12.34 -1.17
C VAL A 158 -5.00 11.66 -2.43
N TYR A 159 -4.73 10.36 -2.32
CA TYR A 159 -4.24 9.51 -3.41
C TYR A 159 -5.37 8.63 -3.93
N GLY A 160 -5.88 8.91 -5.12
CA GLY A 160 -6.96 8.13 -5.71
C GLY A 160 -6.79 7.93 -7.19
N THR A 161 -7.71 7.18 -7.77
CA THR A 161 -7.75 7.04 -9.23
C THR A 161 -8.18 8.36 -9.89
N SER A 162 -7.70 8.61 -11.11
CA SER A 162 -8.25 9.64 -12.00
C SER A 162 -7.82 9.37 -13.44
N ASN A 163 -8.71 9.70 -14.38
CA ASN A 163 -8.51 9.48 -15.81
C ASN A 163 -7.59 10.52 -16.47
N GLN A 164 -7.35 11.66 -15.81
CA GLN A 164 -6.56 12.76 -16.38
C GLN A 164 -5.25 13.01 -15.61
N ARG A 165 -5.27 12.98 -14.27
CA ARG A 165 -4.11 13.33 -13.41
C ARG A 165 -4.08 12.55 -12.10
N GLY A 166 -4.54 11.31 -12.12
CA GLY A 166 -4.67 10.47 -10.92
C GLY A 166 -3.39 9.85 -10.43
N PHE A 167 -3.44 9.35 -9.20
CA PHE A 167 -2.36 8.52 -8.69
C PHE A 167 -2.24 7.23 -9.52
N TYR A 168 -3.36 6.67 -10.00
CA TYR A 168 -3.37 5.51 -10.89
C TYR A 168 -4.67 5.45 -11.72
N ASN A 169 -4.67 4.64 -12.77
CA ASN A 169 -5.88 4.35 -13.56
C ASN A 169 -6.53 3.07 -13.00
N GLY A 170 -7.73 3.17 -12.42
CA GLY A 170 -8.39 2.05 -11.75
C GLY A 170 -8.86 0.93 -12.68
N ALA A 171 -8.92 1.16 -14.00
CA ALA A 171 -9.33 0.15 -14.97
C ALA A 171 -8.25 -0.90 -15.22
N ASN A 172 -6.98 -0.48 -15.28
CA ASN A 172 -5.86 -1.34 -15.66
C ASN A 172 -4.73 -1.38 -14.62
N ARG A 173 -4.83 -0.65 -13.52
CA ARG A 173 -3.82 -0.63 -12.45
C ARG A 173 -4.43 -0.86 -11.09
N THR A 174 -3.64 -1.49 -10.24
CA THR A 174 -3.90 -1.58 -8.80
C THR A 174 -2.72 -0.99 -8.04
N VAL A 175 -2.93 -0.63 -6.79
CA VAL A 175 -1.88 -0.08 -5.93
C VAL A 175 -1.86 -0.81 -4.60
N SER A 176 -0.68 -1.31 -4.22
CA SER A 176 -0.39 -1.74 -2.85
C SER A 176 0.17 -0.55 -2.07
N VAL A 177 -0.44 -0.22 -0.92
CA VAL A 177 0.03 0.86 -0.03
C VAL A 177 0.54 0.25 1.27
N ILE A 178 1.73 0.66 1.70
CA ILE A 178 2.37 0.19 2.92
C ILE A 178 3.02 1.36 3.67
N GLY A 179 2.82 1.42 4.99
CA GLY A 179 3.52 2.33 5.87
C GLY A 179 4.62 1.63 6.65
N ILE A 180 5.79 2.26 6.78
CA ILE A 180 6.89 1.81 7.63
C ILE A 180 7.27 2.94 8.57
N ARG A 181 7.36 2.64 9.87
CA ARG A 181 7.83 3.57 10.90
C ARG A 181 9.26 3.28 11.28
N THR A 182 10.14 4.27 11.15
CA THR A 182 11.52 4.21 11.67
C THR A 182 11.67 5.25 12.76
N GLY A 183 11.96 4.81 13.99
CA GLY A 183 11.86 5.68 15.16
C GLY A 183 10.44 6.21 15.30
N THR A 184 10.27 7.54 15.26
CA THR A 184 8.97 8.20 15.37
C THR A 184 8.32 8.59 14.05
N ASN A 185 9.01 8.39 12.93
CA ASN A 185 8.60 8.92 11.64
C ASN A 185 8.00 7.83 10.77
N TRP A 186 6.79 8.09 10.28
CA TRP A 186 6.14 7.27 9.27
C TRP A 186 6.59 7.67 7.87
N LYS A 187 6.92 6.67 7.06
CA LYS A 187 6.99 6.79 5.60
C LYS A 187 5.92 5.90 5.00
N ILE A 188 5.19 6.42 4.03
CA ILE A 188 4.14 5.65 3.34
C ILE A 188 4.53 5.52 1.88
N TYR A 189 4.52 4.27 1.42
CA TYR A 189 4.90 3.88 0.08
C TYR A 189 3.72 3.33 -0.68
N ALA A 190 3.76 3.52 -1.99
CA ALA A 190 2.77 2.97 -2.89
C ALA A 190 3.46 2.33 -4.10
N GLN A 191 3.16 1.06 -4.31
CA GLN A 191 3.64 0.28 -5.44
C GLN A 191 2.50 0.09 -6.43
N LYS A 192 2.66 0.63 -7.64
CA LYS A 192 1.66 0.54 -8.70
C LYS A 192 1.92 -0.70 -9.53
N HIS A 193 0.87 -1.47 -9.77
CA HIS A 193 0.91 -2.71 -10.53
C HIS A 193 0.08 -2.62 -11.79
N ASP A 194 0.51 -3.36 -12.80
CA ASP A 194 -0.36 -3.72 -13.93
C ASP A 194 -1.37 -4.79 -13.49
N ARG A 195 -2.64 -4.55 -13.79
CA ARG A 195 -3.75 -5.49 -13.53
C ARG A 195 -4.07 -6.34 -14.76
N THR A 196 -3.69 -5.91 -15.96
CA THR A 196 -4.15 -6.51 -17.22
C THR A 196 -3.56 -7.89 -17.48
N THR A 197 -2.35 -8.14 -16.99
CA THR A 197 -1.60 -9.36 -17.24
C THR A 197 -1.72 -10.41 -16.15
N GLY A 198 -2.42 -10.13 -15.04
CA GLY A 198 -2.55 -11.03 -13.89
C GLY A 198 -1.28 -11.22 -13.04
N ASP A 199 -0.11 -10.96 -13.61
CA ASP A 199 1.21 -11.20 -13.01
C ASP A 199 1.64 -10.17 -11.96
N TYR A 200 0.82 -9.15 -11.63
CA TYR A 200 1.13 -8.10 -10.64
C TYR A 200 2.46 -7.34 -10.88
N ARG A 201 2.80 -7.12 -12.15
CA ARG A 201 4.06 -6.47 -12.57
C ARG A 201 4.20 -5.07 -11.96
N ILE A 202 5.38 -4.73 -11.41
CA ILE A 202 5.64 -3.37 -10.93
C ILE A 202 5.70 -2.42 -12.12
N LEU A 203 4.95 -1.32 -12.06
CA LEU A 203 5.04 -0.21 -13.01
C LEU A 203 5.85 0.96 -12.43
N SER A 204 5.67 1.23 -11.14
CA SER A 204 6.37 2.31 -10.44
C SER A 204 6.19 2.19 -8.93
N VAL A 205 7.10 2.82 -8.19
CA VAL A 205 7.05 2.94 -6.73
C VAL A 205 7.15 4.41 -6.37
N TYR A 206 6.39 4.83 -5.37
CA TYR A 206 6.41 6.18 -4.83
C TYR A 206 6.55 6.13 -3.32
N GLU A 207 7.30 7.07 -2.76
CA GLU A 207 7.13 7.50 -1.38
C GLU A 207 6.02 8.56 -1.38
N ILE A 208 4.81 8.18 -1.00
CA ILE A 208 3.63 9.05 -1.00
C ILE A 208 3.53 9.87 0.29
N TYR A 209 4.38 9.63 1.29
CA TYR A 209 4.57 10.50 2.44
C TYR A 209 5.97 10.26 3.06
N PRO A 210 6.72 11.30 3.47
CA PRO A 210 6.36 12.72 3.45
C PRO A 210 6.74 13.47 2.16
N THR A 211 7.51 12.85 1.27
CA THR A 211 8.20 13.55 0.17
C THR A 211 7.44 13.57 -1.16
N HIS A 212 6.44 12.68 -1.34
CA HIS A 212 5.58 12.63 -2.52
C HIS A 212 6.32 12.41 -3.87
N HIS A 213 7.42 11.68 -3.86
CA HIS A 213 8.25 11.47 -5.05
C HIS A 213 8.28 10.01 -5.53
N LYS A 214 8.65 9.84 -6.80
CA LYS A 214 8.89 8.54 -7.42
C LYS A 214 10.27 8.02 -7.03
N LEU A 215 10.38 6.73 -6.70
CA LEU A 215 11.62 6.05 -6.26
C LEU A 215 12.37 5.34 -7.39
#